data_AF-A0A7S1XAQ6-F1
#
_entry.id   AF-A0A7S1XAQ6-F1
#
_cell.length_a   1.000
_cell.length_b   1.000
_cell.length_c   1.000
_cell.angle_alpha   90.00
_cell.angle_beta   90.00
_cell.angle_gamma   90.00
#
_symmetry.space_group_name_H-M   'P 1'
#
loop_
_entity.id
_entity.type
_entity.pdbx_description
1 polymer ?
#
loop_
_entity_poly.entity_id
_entity_poly.type
_entity_poly.pdbx_seq_one_letter_code
_entity_poly.pdbx_strand_id
1 'polypeptide(L)'
;VRSCALKTVRSRELETFLMRAELEFEVFDDADRSTGDSSIIGVATVGLQELVDGLPVEGLVPLYSAQGRQRRGDVEVLIHWYNPMVVAQPPGGADRGMDPRGRPGTADSQG
;
A
#
# COMPACT_ATOMS: atom_id res chain seq x y z
N VAL A 1 -4.50 17.45 10.23
CA VAL A 1 -4.31 16.44 9.16
C VAL A 1 -5.46 15.46 9.23
N ARG A 2 -6.22 15.26 8.15
CA ARG A 2 -7.26 14.22 8.10
C ARG A 2 -6.59 12.92 7.66
N SER A 3 -6.70 11.86 8.46
CA SER A 3 -6.22 10.52 8.10
C SER A 3 -7.31 9.75 7.36
N CYS A 4 -7.01 9.24 6.18
CA CYS A 4 -7.89 8.34 5.43
C CYS A 4 -7.42 6.90 5.61
N ALA A 5 -8.35 5.97 5.82
CA ALA A 5 -8.05 4.54 5.96
C ALA A 5 -8.73 3.73 4.85
N LEU A 6 -7.94 2.99 4.08
CA LEU A 6 -8.44 2.03 3.11
C LEU A 6 -8.50 0.64 3.76
N LYS A 7 -9.67 -0.02 3.72
CA LYS A 7 -9.78 -1.42 4.14
C LYS A 7 -9.30 -2.31 3.00
N THR A 8 -8.11 -2.88 3.17
CA THR A 8 -7.56 -3.89 2.26
C THR A 8 -6.84 -4.97 3.05
N VAL A 9 -6.57 -6.09 2.39
CA VAL A 9 -5.88 -7.25 2.95
C VAL A 9 -4.56 -7.42 2.22
N ARG A 10 -3.47 -7.59 2.97
CA ARG A 10 -2.14 -7.81 2.41
C ARG A 10 -2.07 -9.19 1.77
N SER A 11 -2.09 -9.23 0.44
CA SER A 11 -1.95 -10.43 -0.39
C SER A 11 -0.73 -10.33 -1.31
N ARG A 12 -0.29 -11.46 -1.87
CA ARG A 12 0.85 -11.49 -2.81
C ARG A 12 0.59 -10.66 -4.07
N GLU A 13 -0.65 -10.63 -4.53
CA GLU A 13 -1.08 -9.83 -5.68
C GLU A 13 -0.95 -8.34 -5.37
N LEU A 14 -1.38 -7.92 -4.18
CA LEU A 14 -1.24 -6.54 -3.73
C LEU A 14 0.24 -6.16 -3.56
N GLU A 15 1.06 -7.01 -2.97
CA GLU A 15 2.50 -6.78 -2.85
C GLU A 15 3.17 -6.63 -4.22
N THR A 16 2.81 -7.49 -5.19
CA THR A 16 3.33 -7.41 -6.56
C THR A 16 2.90 -6.11 -7.26
N PHE A 17 1.70 -5.61 -6.95
CA PHE A 17 1.25 -4.30 -7.42
C PHE A 17 2.05 -3.17 -6.78
N LEU A 18 2.19 -3.18 -5.44
CA LEU A 18 2.88 -2.12 -4.68
C LEU A 18 4.35 -1.97 -5.05
N MET A 19 5.04 -3.06 -5.43
CA MET A 19 6.44 -3.02 -5.91
C MET A 19 6.67 -2.07 -7.10
N ARG A 20 5.64 -1.76 -7.88
CA ARG A 20 5.72 -0.90 -9.07
C ARG A 20 4.71 0.25 -9.06
N ALA A 21 3.91 0.35 -8.00
CA ALA A 21 2.85 1.33 -7.93
C ALA A 21 3.39 2.65 -7.41
N GLU A 22 2.87 3.71 -8.00
CA GLU A 22 3.05 5.07 -7.54
C GLU A 22 1.69 5.61 -7.10
N LEU A 23 1.68 6.41 -6.04
CA LEU A 23 0.52 7.17 -5.62
C LEU A 23 0.73 8.64 -6.01
N GLU A 24 -0.26 9.17 -6.72
CA GLU A 24 -0.28 10.55 -7.16
C GLU A 24 -1.20 11.39 -6.26
N PHE A 25 -0.71 12.56 -5.84
CA PHE A 25 -1.44 13.55 -5.08
C PHE A 25 -1.63 14.80 -5.92
N GLU A 26 -2.86 15.08 -6.29
CA GLU A 26 -3.25 16.36 -6.91
C GLU A 26 -3.63 17.36 -5.81
N VAL A 27 -2.98 18.53 -5.82
CA VAL A 27 -3.25 19.61 -4.86
C VAL A 27 -3.99 20.72 -5.59
N PHE A 28 -5.10 21.17 -5.01
CA PHE A 28 -6.00 22.16 -5.60
C PHE A 28 -6.07 23.42 -4.74
N ASP A 29 -6.29 24.55 -5.39
CA ASP A 29 -6.70 25.78 -4.72
C ASP A 29 -8.24 25.83 -4.60
N ASP A 30 -8.77 25.83 -3.37
CA ASP A 30 -10.21 25.95 -3.08
C ASP A 30 -10.65 27.42 -2.89
N ALA A 31 -9.77 28.39 -3.20
CA ALA A 31 -10.08 29.80 -3.01
C ALA A 31 -11.15 30.36 -3.96
N ASP A 32 -11.44 29.70 -5.08
CA ASP A 32 -12.35 30.24 -6.11
C ASP A 32 -13.48 29.27 -6.50
N ARG A 33 -14.40 29.05 -5.55
CA ARG A 33 -15.65 28.30 -5.81
C ARG A 33 -16.63 29.03 -6.75
N SER A 34 -16.30 30.24 -7.19
CA SER A 34 -17.20 31.10 -7.98
C SER A 34 -17.22 30.75 -9.47
N THR A 35 -16.13 30.16 -9.99
CA THR A 35 -15.95 29.84 -11.41
C THR A 35 -16.17 28.37 -11.75
N GLY A 36 -16.28 27.49 -10.75
CA GLY A 36 -16.48 26.05 -10.95
C GLY A 36 -15.22 25.28 -11.37
N ASP A 37 -14.11 25.97 -11.64
CA ASP A 37 -12.84 25.39 -12.04
C ASP A 37 -11.85 25.42 -10.87
N SER A 38 -11.78 24.33 -10.10
CA SER A 38 -10.68 24.16 -9.12
C SER A 38 -9.35 24.08 -9.87
N SER A 39 -8.48 25.08 -9.72
CA SER A 39 -7.19 25.06 -10.39
C SER A 39 -6.20 24.12 -9.67
N ILE A 40 -5.62 23.18 -10.42
CA ILE A 40 -4.56 22.29 -9.90
C ILE A 40 -3.31 23.15 -9.63
N ILE A 41 -2.89 23.23 -8.36
CA ILE A 41 -1.65 23.85 -7.93
C ILE A 41 -0.47 22.99 -8.39
N GLY A 42 -0.58 21.67 -8.23
CA GLY A 42 0.46 20.75 -8.64
C GLY A 42 0.16 19.29 -8.33
N VAL A 43 1.12 18.45 -8.72
CA VAL A 43 1.10 16.99 -8.61
C VAL A 43 2.36 16.54 -7.89
N ALA A 44 2.21 15.65 -6.91
CA ALA A 44 3.29 14.98 -6.19
C ALA A 44 3.12 13.46 -6.35
N THR A 45 4.22 12.75 -6.56
CA THR A 45 4.20 11.30 -6.82
C THR A 45 5.11 10.59 -5.85
N VAL A 46 4.64 9.51 -5.23
CA VAL A 46 5.42 8.69 -4.29
C VAL A 46 5.34 7.21 -4.64
N GLY A 47 6.48 6.51 -4.57
CA GLY A 47 6.54 5.07 -4.73
C GLY A 47 6.02 4.34 -3.49
N LEU A 48 5.41 3.17 -3.68
CA LEU A 48 4.79 2.39 -2.61
C LEU A 48 5.56 1.11 -2.23
N GLN A 49 6.76 0.93 -2.78
CA GLN A 49 7.52 -0.32 -2.64
C GLN A 49 7.86 -0.68 -1.19
N GLU A 50 8.12 0.31 -0.33
CA GLU A 50 8.50 0.09 1.08
C GLU A 50 7.36 -0.57 1.88
N LEU A 51 6.10 -0.36 1.47
CA LEU A 51 4.95 -1.03 2.09
C LEU A 51 5.02 -2.55 1.92
N VAL A 52 5.70 -3.06 0.89
CA VAL A 52 5.86 -4.51 0.69
C VAL A 52 6.70 -5.13 1.81
N ASP A 53 7.67 -4.39 2.35
CA ASP A 53 8.48 -4.86 3.49
C ASP A 53 7.82 -4.54 4.84
N GLY A 54 6.60 -3.98 4.81
CA GLY A 54 5.88 -3.53 6.00
C GLY A 54 6.41 -2.22 6.59
N LEU A 55 7.31 -1.54 5.86
CA LEU A 55 7.86 -0.25 6.25
C LEU A 55 6.90 0.89 5.86
N PRO A 56 6.80 1.97 6.65
CA PRO A 56 6.02 3.13 6.26
C PRO A 56 6.71 3.88 5.12
N VAL A 57 5.90 4.46 4.23
CA VAL A 57 6.35 5.47 3.27
C VAL A 57 6.15 6.82 3.93
N GLU A 58 7.24 7.51 4.28
CA GLU A 58 7.23 8.77 5.01
C GLU A 58 8.19 9.79 4.39
N GLY A 59 7.75 11.04 4.27
CA GLY A 59 8.66 12.14 3.97
C GLY A 59 8.03 13.31 3.22
N LEU A 60 8.89 14.24 2.83
CA LEU A 60 8.55 15.39 2.00
C LEU A 60 8.68 15.01 0.52
N VAL A 61 7.55 15.04 -0.18
CA VAL A 61 7.45 14.73 -1.61
C VAL A 61 7.34 16.04 -2.39
N PRO A 62 8.22 16.31 -3.36
CA PRO A 62 8.19 17.55 -4.11
C PRO A 62 6.91 17.66 -4.96
N LEU A 63 6.24 18.80 -4.85
CA LEU A 63 5.07 19.17 -5.64
C LEU A 63 5.54 19.89 -6.90
N TYR A 64 5.17 19.39 -8.08
CA TYR A 64 5.45 20.03 -9.36
C TYR A 64 4.18 20.58 -9.98
N SER A 65 4.27 21.61 -10.82
CA SER A 65 3.13 22.04 -11.64
C SER A 65 2.62 20.87 -12.48
N ALA A 66 1.32 20.84 -12.83
CA ALA A 66 0.74 19.78 -13.66
C ALA A 66 1.44 19.63 -15.03
N GLN A 67 2.12 20.67 -15.51
CA GLN A 67 2.92 20.66 -16.74
C GLN A 67 4.36 20.13 -16.53
N GLY A 68 4.71 19.71 -15.30
CA GLY A 68 5.92 18.98 -14.93
C GLY A 68 7.22 19.78 -14.86
N ARG A 69 7.19 21.11 -15.05
CA ARG A 69 8.41 21.91 -15.25
C ARG A 69 8.80 22.80 -14.08
N GLN A 70 7.90 23.06 -13.13
CA GLN A 70 8.14 24.01 -12.05
C GLN A 70 7.79 23.41 -10.70
N ARG A 71 8.75 23.37 -9.78
CA ARG A 71 8.50 23.01 -8.37
C ARG A 71 7.65 24.08 -7.70
N ARG A 72 6.58 23.67 -7.01
CA ARG A 72 5.60 24.51 -6.34
C ARG A 72 5.64 24.42 -4.82
N GLY A 73 6.26 23.37 -4.27
CA GLY A 73 6.38 23.17 -2.83
C GLY A 73 6.72 21.73 -2.50
N ASP A 74 6.36 21.30 -1.29
CA ASP A 74 6.47 19.93 -0.81
C ASP A 74 5.16 19.49 -0.14
N VAL A 75 4.85 18.20 -0.22
CA VAL A 75 3.75 17.54 0.49
C VAL A 75 4.38 16.58 1.50
N GLU A 76 4.03 16.73 2.77
CA GLU A 76 4.39 15.76 3.80
C GLU A 76 3.42 14.57 3.75
N VAL A 77 3.97 13.37 3.59
CA VAL A 77 3.21 12.12 3.39
C VAL A 77 3.62 11.12 4.46
N LEU A 78 2.63 10.39 5.00
CA LEU A 78 2.82 9.19 5.80
C LEU A 78 1.79 8.14 5.38
N ILE A 79 2.27 7.02 4.83
CA ILE A 79 1.45 5.87 4.44
C ILE A 79 1.99 4.65 5.16
N HIS A 80 1.11 3.93 5.86
CA HIS A 80 1.51 2.78 6.65
C HIS A 80 0.39 1.76 6.75
N TRP A 81 0.76 0.50 6.98
CA TRP A 81 -0.19 -0.52 7.38
C TRP A 81 -0.68 -0.25 8.80
N TYR A 82 -1.97 -0.45 9.02
CA TYR A 82 -2.51 -0.47 10.39
C TYR A 82 -1.89 -1.61 11.22
N ASN A 83 -1.68 -2.78 10.61
CA ASN A 83 -0.94 -3.89 11.20
C ASN A 83 -0.03 -4.55 10.14
N PRO A 84 1.28 -4.25 10.13
CA PRO A 84 2.20 -4.73 9.08
C PRO A 84 2.47 -6.24 9.15
N MET A 85 2.17 -6.89 10.28
CA MET A 85 2.42 -8.32 10.52
C MET A 85 1.31 -9.24 10.00
N VAL A 86 0.14 -8.70 9.66
CA VAL A 86 -1.00 -9.50 9.18
C VAL A 86 -0.93 -9.62 7.67
N VAL A 87 -0.26 -10.67 7.20
CA VAL A 87 -0.37 -11.16 5.83
C VAL A 87 -1.56 -12.11 5.77
N ALA A 88 -2.43 -12.00 4.76
CA ALA A 88 -3.45 -13.01 4.57
C ALA A 88 -2.79 -14.38 4.38
N GLN A 89 -3.00 -15.27 5.35
CA GLN A 89 -2.74 -16.68 5.11
C GLN A 89 -3.73 -17.16 4.05
N PRO A 90 -3.28 -17.93 3.04
CA PRO A 90 -4.23 -18.56 2.13
C PRO A 90 -5.20 -19.42 2.97
N PRO A 91 -6.51 -19.43 2.63
CA PRO A 91 -7.45 -20.36 3.24
C PRO A 91 -6.97 -21.79 2.92
N GLY A 92 -6.33 -22.44 3.89
CA GLY A 92 -5.75 -23.78 3.73
C GLY A 92 -4.36 -24.02 4.33
N GLY A 93 -3.74 -23.02 4.97
CA GLY A 93 -2.37 -23.15 5.51
C GLY A 93 -2.23 -23.82 6.89
N ALA A 94 -3.33 -24.09 7.60
CA ALA A 94 -3.29 -24.62 8.97
C ALA A 94 -4.23 -25.81 9.18
N ASP A 95 -4.11 -26.86 8.35
CA ASP A 95 -4.54 -28.21 8.77
C ASP A 95 -3.88 -29.33 7.95
N ARG A 96 -2.58 -29.22 7.65
CA ARG A 96 -1.80 -30.42 7.26
C ARG A 96 -1.37 -31.17 8.52
N GLY A 97 -2.32 -31.91 9.07
CA GLY A 97 -2.09 -33.18 9.74
C GLY A 97 -1.12 -33.15 10.92
N MET A 98 -1.50 -32.49 12.02
CA MET A 98 -1.03 -32.91 13.33
C MET A 98 -2.12 -33.81 13.94
N ASP A 99 -2.02 -35.13 13.72
CA ASP A 99 -2.75 -36.08 14.57
C ASP A 99 -2.27 -35.83 16.02
N PRO A 100 -3.15 -35.54 16.98
CA PRO A 100 -2.78 -35.27 18.38
C PRO A 100 -2.09 -36.46 19.08
N ARG A 101 -1.82 -37.57 18.38
CA ARG A 101 -1.24 -38.79 18.96
C ARG A 101 0.15 -39.17 18.43
N GLY A 102 0.85 -38.32 17.68
CA GLY A 102 2.30 -38.44 17.47
C GLY A 102 2.78 -39.80 16.97
N ARG A 103 2.03 -40.47 16.08
CA ARG A 103 2.51 -41.72 15.45
C ARG A 103 3.05 -41.44 14.06
N PRO A 104 4.28 -41.85 13.73
CA PRO A 104 4.76 -41.84 12.36
C PRO A 104 3.88 -42.80 11.54
N GLY A 105 3.27 -42.29 10.47
CA GLY A 105 2.53 -43.09 9.52
C GLY A 105 3.48 -44.06 8.82
N THR A 106 3.33 -45.36 9.10
CA THR A 106 3.99 -46.42 8.35
C THR A 106 3.38 -46.44 6.95
N ALA A 107 4.17 -46.01 5.97
CA ALA A 107 3.90 -46.28 4.56
C ALA A 107 4.04 -47.79 4.33
N ASP A 108 2.92 -48.51 4.40
CA ASP A 108 2.88 -49.88 3.90
C ASP A 108 2.95 -49.84 2.37
N SER A 109 4.00 -50.50 1.89
CA SER A 109 4.28 -50.79 0.50
C SER A 109 3.55 -52.06 0.11
N GLN A 110 2.73 -52.03 -0.94
CA GLN A 110 2.40 -53.21 -1.77
C GLN A 110 2.26 -52.69 -3.22
N GLY A 111 2.92 -53.26 -4.23
CA GLY A 111 3.36 -54.65 -4.38
C GLY A 111 2.31 -55.39 -5.19
#